data_AF-A0A2A7A645-F1
#
_entry.id   AF-A0A2A7A645-F1
#
_cell.length_a   1.000
_cell.length_b   1.000
_cell.length_c   1.000
_cell.angle_alpha   90.00
_cell.angle_beta   90.00
_cell.angle_gamma   90.00
#
_symmetry.space_group_name_H-M   'P 1'
#
loop_
_entity.id
_entity.type
_entity.pdbx_description
1 polymer ?
#
loop_
_entity_poly.entity_id
_entity_poly.type
_entity_poly.pdbx_seq_one_letter_code
_entity_poly.pdbx_strand_id
1 'polypeptide(L)'
;MKMERVLDQQGRWRNKVVAFRMSPEEDEVLEAKVKLSGLTKQEYIIRRLTDREITVVGNPRVYKALRDQMKLIYQELQRLAVDEEVPPDLLETLQMVSLTLNGLKEECE
;
A
#
# COMPACT_ATOMS: atom_id res chain seq x y z
N MET A 1 -25.09 -15.15 -7.54
CA MET A 1 -24.03 -14.16 -7.76
C MET A 1 -22.98 -14.79 -8.69
N LYS A 2 -22.84 -14.32 -9.93
CA LYS A 2 -21.81 -14.84 -10.84
C LYS A 2 -20.46 -14.37 -10.29
N MET A 3 -19.60 -15.31 -9.87
CA MET A 3 -18.21 -14.98 -9.56
C MET A 3 -17.54 -14.49 -10.84
N GLU A 4 -17.20 -13.21 -10.90
CA GLU A 4 -16.30 -12.68 -11.92
C GLU A 4 -14.97 -13.41 -11.84
N ARG A 5 -14.66 -14.18 -12.88
CA ARG A 5 -13.42 -14.95 -12.95
C ARG A 5 -12.35 -14.06 -13.56
N VAL A 6 -11.35 -13.72 -12.76
CA VAL A 6 -10.19 -12.93 -13.21
C VAL A 6 -9.06 -13.89 -13.57
N LEU A 7 -8.50 -13.73 -14.76
CA LEU A 7 -7.29 -14.45 -15.18
C LEU A 7 -6.06 -13.80 -14.52
N ASP A 8 -5.10 -14.61 -14.09
CA ASP A 8 -3.77 -14.09 -13.76
C ASP A 8 -2.90 -13.91 -15.01
N GLN A 9 -1.72 -13.32 -14.82
CA GLN A 9 -0.74 -13.07 -15.90
C GLN A 9 -0.20 -14.35 -16.55
N GLN A 10 -0.44 -15.54 -15.97
CA GLN A 10 -0.08 -16.84 -16.53
C GLN A 10 -1.27 -17.56 -17.19
N GLY A 11 -2.42 -16.89 -17.34
CA GLY A 11 -3.61 -17.48 -17.96
C GLY A 11 -4.37 -18.46 -17.07
N ARG A 12 -4.15 -18.45 -15.75
CA ARG A 12 -4.85 -19.32 -14.79
C ARG A 12 -6.05 -18.59 -14.20
N TRP A 13 -7.13 -19.34 -13.96
CA TRP A 13 -8.37 -18.80 -13.39
C TRP A 13 -8.28 -18.63 -11.87
N ARG A 14 -8.51 -17.41 -11.37
CA ARG A 14 -8.66 -17.14 -9.93
C ARG A 14 -10.08 -17.51 -9.48
N ASN A 15 -10.31 -18.79 -9.20
CA ASN A 15 -11.62 -19.35 -8.83
C ASN A 15 -11.72 -19.75 -7.34
N LYS A 16 -10.72 -19.43 -6.53
CA LYS A 16 -10.70 -19.66 -5.08
C LYS A 16 -10.81 -18.32 -4.34
N VAL A 17 -11.65 -18.30 -3.30
CA VAL A 17 -11.82 -17.16 -2.41
C VAL A 17 -11.10 -17.45 -1.10
N VAL A 18 -10.34 -16.48 -0.63
CA VAL A 18 -9.74 -16.46 0.71
C VAL A 18 -10.28 -15.21 1.40
N ALA A 19 -10.81 -15.35 2.61
CA ALA A 19 -11.43 -14.26 3.36
C ALA A 19 -10.90 -14.23 4.80
N PHE A 20 -10.71 -13.02 5.31
CA PHE A 20 -10.25 -12.75 6.67
C PHE A 20 -11.12 -11.67 7.30
N ARG A 21 -11.11 -11.61 8.64
CA ARG A 21 -11.71 -10.50 9.38
C ARG A 21 -10.62 -9.51 9.74
N MET A 22 -10.97 -8.23 9.68
CA MET A 22 -10.09 -7.12 10.01
C MET A 22 -10.89 -6.09 10.81
N SER A 23 -10.22 -5.38 11.70
CA SER A 23 -10.77 -4.17 12.31
C SER A 23 -10.88 -3.04 11.27
N PRO A 24 -11.66 -1.99 11.53
CA PRO A 24 -11.70 -0.81 10.66
C PRO A 24 -10.32 -0.19 10.44
N GLU A 25 -9.50 -0.11 11.48
CA GLU A 25 -8.14 0.45 11.43
C GLU A 25 -7.22 -0.40 10.54
N GLU A 26 -7.30 -1.72 10.65
CA GLU A 26 -6.54 -2.63 9.79
C GLU A 26 -6.93 -2.50 8.30
N ASP A 27 -8.22 -2.26 8.00
CA ASP A 27 -8.69 -2.03 6.62
C ASP A 27 -8.20 -0.71 6.06
N GLU A 28 -8.18 0.37 6.85
CA GLU A 28 -7.59 1.65 6.45
C GLU A 28 -6.11 1.53 6.11
N VAL A 29 -5.34 0.81 6.93
CA VAL A 29 -3.91 0.54 6.68
C VAL A 29 -3.73 -0.26 5.40
N LEU A 30 -4.56 -1.29 5.16
CA LEU A 30 -4.51 -2.09 3.93
C LEU A 30 -4.83 -1.23 2.69
N GLU A 31 -5.87 -0.41 2.74
CA GLU A 31 -6.27 0.45 1.63
C GLU A 31 -5.19 1.48 1.28
N ALA A 32 -4.55 2.08 2.29
CA ALA A 32 -3.42 2.98 2.08
C ALA A 32 -2.28 2.27 1.34
N LYS A 33 -1.90 1.07 1.79
CA LYS A 33 -0.84 0.25 1.17
C LYS A 33 -1.19 -0.12 -0.28
N VAL A 34 -2.42 -0.53 -0.55
CA VAL A 34 -2.91 -0.86 -1.90
C VAL A 34 -2.81 0.37 -2.80
N LYS A 35 -3.31 1.52 -2.35
CA LYS A 35 -3.29 2.77 -3.13
C LYS A 35 -1.87 3.21 -3.48
N LEU A 36 -0.93 3.10 -2.53
CA LEU A 36 0.47 3.46 -2.74
C LEU A 36 1.20 2.49 -3.68
N SER A 37 0.84 1.21 -3.68
CA SER A 37 1.42 0.22 -4.60
C SER A 37 0.99 0.39 -6.06
N GLY A 38 -0.12 1.09 -6.32
CA GLY A 38 -0.72 1.19 -7.65
C GLY A 38 -1.37 -0.11 -8.17
N LEU A 39 -1.37 -1.18 -7.38
CA LEU A 39 -1.98 -2.47 -7.70
C LEU A 39 -3.46 -2.51 -7.31
N THR A 40 -4.20 -3.47 -7.86
CA THR A 40 -5.51 -3.82 -7.30
C THR A 40 -5.35 -4.45 -5.91
N LYS A 41 -6.35 -4.30 -5.02
CA LYS A 41 -6.34 -4.94 -3.68
C LYS A 41 -6.06 -6.45 -3.77
N GLN A 42 -6.64 -7.12 -4.76
CA GLN A 42 -6.39 -8.54 -5.02
C GLN A 42 -4.93 -8.84 -5.39
N GLU A 43 -4.32 -8.08 -6.30
CA GLU A 43 -2.92 -8.28 -6.69
C GLU A 43 -1.95 -7.96 -5.56
N TYR A 44 -2.21 -6.90 -4.82
CA TYR A 44 -1.43 -6.53 -3.65
C TYR A 44 -1.40 -7.65 -2.61
N ILE A 45 -2.58 -8.16 -2.22
CA ILE A 45 -2.70 -9.25 -1.25
C ILE A 45 -2.02 -10.52 -1.77
N ILE A 46 -2.23 -10.90 -3.03
CA ILE A 46 -1.60 -12.10 -3.60
C ILE A 46 -0.08 -11.96 -3.59
N ARG A 47 0.48 -10.82 -4.02
CA ARG A 47 1.94 -10.61 -4.00
C ARG A 47 2.50 -10.68 -2.58
N ARG A 48 1.81 -10.06 -1.61
CA ARG A 48 2.26 -10.05 -0.22
C ARG A 48 2.17 -11.41 0.47
N LEU A 49 1.14 -12.22 0.17
CA LEU A 49 1.00 -13.57 0.71
C LEU A 49 1.89 -14.62 0.02
N THR A 50 2.39 -14.33 -1.18
CA THR A 50 3.23 -15.27 -1.96
C THR A 50 4.70 -14.87 -1.99
N ASP A 51 5.11 -13.92 -1.13
CA ASP A 51 6.47 -13.39 -1.01
C ASP A 51 7.07 -12.92 -2.34
N ARG A 52 6.21 -12.44 -3.25
CA ARG A 52 6.64 -11.81 -4.49
C ARG A 52 6.94 -10.34 -4.19
N GLU A 53 8.16 -9.90 -4.52
CA GLU A 53 8.56 -8.49 -4.42
C GLU A 53 7.48 -7.56 -5.00
N ILE A 54 7.07 -6.58 -4.20
CA ILE A 54 6.14 -5.55 -4.65
C ILE A 54 7.00 -4.47 -5.30
N THR A 55 7.18 -4.57 -6.61
CA THR A 55 7.76 -3.49 -7.41
C THR A 55 6.78 -2.33 -7.48
N VAL A 56 7.24 -1.14 -7.07
CA VAL A 56 6.44 0.10 -7.15
C VAL A 56 6.65 0.71 -8.52
N VAL A 57 5.60 0.71 -9.34
CA VAL A 57 5.66 1.29 -10.68
C VAL A 57 5.25 2.76 -10.65
N GLY A 58 6.15 3.63 -11.09
CA GLY A 58 5.91 5.07 -11.18
C GLY A 58 4.73 5.40 -12.08
N ASN A 59 3.65 5.92 -11.51
CA ASN A 59 2.52 6.45 -12.28
C ASN A 59 1.87 7.67 -11.59
N PRO A 60 1.09 8.49 -12.31
CA PRO A 60 0.49 9.71 -11.73
C PRO A 60 -0.35 9.48 -10.47
N ARG A 61 -0.94 8.29 -10.29
CA ARG A 61 -1.70 7.93 -9.08
C ARG A 61 -0.77 7.69 -7.89
N VAL A 62 0.37 7.02 -8.09
CA VAL A 62 1.40 6.80 -7.06
C VAL A 62 1.97 8.14 -6.60
N TYR A 63 2.34 9.03 -7.53
CA TYR A 63 2.81 10.38 -7.18
C TYR A 63 1.76 11.20 -6.42
N LYS A 64 0.48 11.12 -6.83
CA LYS A 64 -0.62 11.75 -6.09
C LYS A 64 -0.75 11.18 -4.67
N ALA A 65 -0.71 9.85 -4.53
CA ALA A 65 -0.82 9.18 -3.24
C ALA A 65 0.35 9.53 -2.31
N LEU A 66 1.59 9.55 -2.82
CA LEU A 66 2.77 9.98 -2.07
C LEU A 66 2.64 11.43 -1.58
N ARG A 67 2.22 12.35 -2.44
CA ARG A 67 2.02 13.75 -2.07
C ARG A 67 0.93 13.92 -1.01
N ASP A 68 -0.19 13.24 -1.18
CA ASP A 68 -1.31 13.29 -0.23
C ASP A 68 -0.87 12.73 1.14
N GLN A 69 -0.12 11.63 1.15
CA GLN A 69 0.39 11.02 2.39
C GLN A 69 1.47 11.87 3.07
N MET A 70 2.35 12.51 2.29
CA MET A 70 3.33 13.45 2.84
C MET A 70 2.66 14.66 3.50
N LYS A 71 1.50 15.10 2.98
CA LYS A 71 0.72 16.17 3.61
C LYS A 71 0.14 15.75 4.95
N LEU A 72 -0.35 14.52 5.08
CA LEU A 72 -0.84 13.98 6.35
C LEU A 72 0.29 13.82 7.36
N ILE A 73 1.44 13.28 6.94
CA ILE A 73 2.64 13.19 7.77
C ILE A 73 3.06 14.58 8.26
N TYR A 74 3.08 15.58 7.39
CA TYR A 74 3.41 16.95 7.78
C TYR A 74 2.45 17.52 8.82
N GLN A 75 1.14 17.26 8.68
CA GLN A 75 0.15 17.70 9.66
C GLN A 75 0.35 17.04 11.02
N GLU A 76 0.62 15.73 11.05
CA GLU A 76 0.89 15.02 12.31
C GLU A 76 2.21 15.49 12.95
N LEU A 77 3.25 15.73 12.16
CA LEU A 77 4.50 16.33 12.65
C LEU A 77 4.32 17.75 13.19
N GLN A 78 3.39 18.55 12.64
CA GLN A 78 3.07 19.88 13.17
C GLN A 78 2.31 19.82 14.50
N ARG A 79 1.59 18.74 14.77
CA ARG A 79 0.83 18.55 16.01
C ARG A 79 1.70 18.04 17.15
N LEU A 80 2.76 17.29 16.83
CA LEU A 80 3.70 16.76 17.81
C LEU A 80 4.41 17.89 18.56
N ALA A 81 4.29 17.87 19.89
CA ALA A 81 5.08 18.72 20.77
C ALA A 81 6.50 18.15 20.94
N VAL A 82 7.44 18.98 21.42
CA VAL A 82 8.88 18.65 21.53
C VAL A 82 9.18 17.43 22.41
N ASP A 83 8.23 17.01 23.25
CA ASP A 83 8.39 15.92 24.22
C ASP A 83 7.36 14.78 24.07
N GLU A 84 6.64 14.72 22.94
CA GLU A 84 5.70 13.63 22.65
C GLU A 84 6.37 12.48 21.88
N GLU A 85 6.08 11.24 22.29
CA GLU A 85 6.48 10.06 21.52
C GLU A 85 5.77 10.04 20.17
N VAL A 86 6.54 9.75 19.12
CA VAL A 86 6.01 9.63 17.76
C VAL A 86 5.05 8.43 17.72
N PRO A 87 3.80 8.61 17.27
CA PRO A 87 2.84 7.52 17.18
C PRO A 87 3.38 6.36 16.32
N PRO A 88 3.23 5.09 16.76
CA PRO A 88 3.68 3.93 15.99
C PRO A 88 3.12 3.91 14.55
N ASP A 89 1.87 4.34 14.37
CA ASP A 89 1.21 4.40 13.07
C ASP A 89 1.85 5.42 12.12
N LEU A 90 2.40 6.52 12.67
CA LEU A 90 3.15 7.51 11.89
C LEU A 90 4.50 6.94 11.44
N LEU A 91 5.16 6.16 12.29
CA LEU A 91 6.40 5.45 11.94
C LEU A 91 6.16 4.41 10.84
N GLU A 92 5.08 3.62 10.93
CA GLU A 92 4.70 2.68 9.87
C GLU A 92 4.41 3.40 8.54
N THR A 93 3.71 4.54 8.61
CA THR A 93 3.41 5.35 7.43
C THR A 93 4.68 5.90 6.79
N LEU A 94 5.63 6.40 7.59
CA LEU A 94 6.94 6.87 7.13
C LEU A 94 7.75 5.75 6.46
N GLN A 95 7.76 4.56 7.06
CA GLN A 95 8.46 3.40 6.50
C GLN A 95 7.84 2.97 5.16
N MET A 96 6.51 3.01 5.05
CA MET A 96 5.80 2.71 3.81
C MET A 96 6.12 3.71 2.69
N VAL A 97 6.16 5.01 3.01
CA VAL A 97 6.55 6.05 2.05
C VAL A 97 8.00 5.87 1.61
N SER A 98 8.92 5.55 2.53
CA SER A 98 10.32 5.29 2.21
C SER A 98 10.49 4.09 1.27
N LEU A 99 9.82 2.96 1.55
CA LEU A 99 9.83 1.79 0.66
C LEU A 99 9.27 2.12 -0.73
N THR A 100 8.22 2.94 -0.78
CA THR A 100 7.60 3.36 -2.05
C THR A 100 8.54 4.26 -2.86
N LEU A 101 9.23 5.19 -2.21
CA LEU A 101 10.22 6.07 -2.86
C LEU A 101 11.46 5.31 -3.35
N ASN A 102 11.91 4.30 -2.60
CA ASN A 102 13.03 3.46 -3.03
C ASN A 102 12.67 2.62 -4.26
N GLY A 103 11.46 2.04 -4.30
CA GLY A 103 10.98 1.31 -5.47
C GLY A 103 10.85 2.18 -6.74
N LEU A 104 10.58 3.48 -6.60
CA LEU A 104 10.59 4.43 -7.73
C LEU A 104 12.00 4.78 -8.23
N LYS A 105 13.02 4.74 -7.37
CA LYS A 105 14.41 5.02 -7.78
C LYS A 105 14.99 3.90 -8.64
N GLU A 106 14.63 2.65 -8.35
CA GLU A 106 15.12 1.47 -9.07
C GLU A 106 14.59 1.37 -10.52
N GLU A 107 13.51 2.09 -10.89
CA GLU A 107 13.03 2.17 -12.28
C GLU A 107 13.76 3.23 -13.14
N CYS A 108 14.56 4.10 -12.52
CA CYS A 108 15.29 5.18 -13.20
C CYS A 108 16.74 4.82 -13.57
N GLU A 109 17.24 3.66 -13.16
CA GLU A 109 18.54 3.08 -13.56
C GLU A 109 18.36 2.01 -14.66
#